data_AF-A0A1Q9MVE1-F1
#
_entry.id   AF-A0A1Q9MVE1-F1
#
_cell.length_a   1.000
_cell.length_b   1.000
_cell.length_c   1.000
_cell.angle_alpha   90.00
_cell.angle_beta   90.00
_cell.angle_gamma   90.00
#
_symmetry.space_group_name_H-M   'P 1'
#
loop_
_entity.id
_entity.type
_entity.pdbx_description
1 polymer ?
#
loop_
_entity_poly.entity_id
_entity_poly.type
_entity_poly.pdbx_seq_one_letter_code
_entity_poly.pdbx_strand_id
1 'polypeptide(L)' 'MGALTFENRITIVNLNLCLGCGQCISTCPTYAMHLRAKSHAQTPPKNITKLNLGLMVHRSGKWATFKSLLKMITKI' A
#
# COMPACT_ATOMS: atom_id res chain seq x y z
N MET A 1 -2.01 -8.72 1.94
CA MET A 1 -1.10 -9.39 0.98
C MET A 1 -1.97 -10.11 -0.04
N GLY A 2 -1.74 -9.95 -1.35
CA GLY A 2 -2.65 -10.49 -2.38
C GLY A 2 -2.36 -10.03 -3.82
N ALA A 3 -1.10 -9.74 -4.14
CA ALA A 3 -0.74 -9.30 -5.50
C ALA A 3 -0.54 -10.48 -6.49
N LEU A 4 -0.55 -11.72 -6.00
CA LEU A 4 -0.34 -12.93 -6.79
C LEU A 4 -1.59 -13.80 -6.70
N THR A 5 -2.03 -14.32 -7.84
CA THR A 5 -3.01 -15.40 -7.94
C THR A 5 -2.40 -16.57 -8.73
N PHE A 6 -2.86 -17.79 -8.44
CA PHE A 6 -2.31 -19.01 -9.03
C PHE A 6 -3.43 -19.80 -9.70
N GLU A 7 -3.35 -19.94 -11.02
CA GLU A 7 -4.36 -20.62 -11.83
C GLU A 7 -3.65 -21.50 -12.86
N ASN A 8 -4.03 -22.78 -12.97
CA ASN A 8 -3.49 -23.71 -13.97
C ASN A 8 -1.95 -23.74 -14.07
N ARG A 9 -1.26 -23.72 -12.93
CA ARG A 9 0.22 -23.66 -12.83
C ARG A 9 0.86 -22.36 -13.34
N ILE A 10 0.05 -21.35 -13.63
CA ILE A 10 0.49 -20.01 -14.05
C ILE A 10 0.26 -19.06 -12.87
N THR A 11 1.25 -18.21 -12.61
CA THR A 11 1.15 -17.14 -11.62
C THR A 11 0.75 -15.85 -12.32
N ILE A 12 -0.34 -15.23 -11.88
CA ILE A 12 -0.83 -13.96 -12.40
C ILE A 12 -0.52 -12.87 -11.38
N VAL A 13 0.06 -11.75 -11.85
CA VAL A 13 0.48 -10.64 -10.99
C VAL A 13 -0.45 -9.45 -11.19
N ASN A 14 -1.07 -8.98 -10.12
CA ASN A 14 -1.78 -7.71 -10.11
C ASN A 14 -0.80 -6.55 -9.85
N LEU A 15 -0.43 -5.82 -10.91
CA LEU A 15 0.55 -4.72 -10.86
C LEU A 15 0.12 -3.54 -9.98
N ASN A 16 -1.19 -3.34 -9.78
CA ASN A 16 -1.71 -2.28 -8.92
C ASN A 16 -1.42 -2.56 -7.44
N LEU A 17 -1.41 -3.84 -7.05
CA LEU A 17 -1.11 -4.28 -5.69
C LEU A 17 0.36 -4.66 -5.48
N CYS A 18 1.10 -4.89 -6.57
CA CYS A 18 2.51 -5.26 -6.52
C CYS A 18 3.35 -4.16 -5.85
N LEU A 19 4.10 -4.51 -4.81
CA LEU A 19 4.98 -3.57 -4.10
C LEU A 19 6.40 -3.52 -4.69
N GLY A 20 6.76 -4.47 -5.57
CA GLY A 20 8.10 -4.57 -6.13
C GLY A 20 9.15 -5.15 -5.16
N CYS A 21 8.74 -5.92 -4.15
CA CYS A 21 9.67 -6.49 -3.16
C CYS A 21 10.57 -7.62 -3.70
N GLY A 22 10.25 -8.20 -4.86
CA GLY A 22 11.10 -9.22 -5.52
C GLY A 22 10.98 -10.65 -5.00
N GLN A 23 10.20 -10.90 -3.93
CA GLN A 23 10.09 -12.25 -3.34
C GLN A 23 9.60 -13.31 -4.33
N CYS A 24 8.70 -12.97 -5.25
CA CYS A 24 8.20 -13.91 -6.24
C CYS A 24 9.25 -14.33 -7.28
N ILE A 25 10.27 -13.50 -7.52
CA ILE A 25 11.31 -13.78 -8.51
C ILE A 25 12.33 -14.74 -7.93
N SER A 26 12.74 -14.53 -6.67
CA SER A 26 13.72 -15.40 -6.00
C SER A 26 13.19 -16.81 -5.75
N THR A 27 11.89 -16.99 -5.61
CA THR A 27 11.27 -18.30 -5.32
C THR A 27 10.77 -19.04 -6.57
N CYS A 28 10.74 -18.39 -7.74
CA CYS A 28 10.19 -19.01 -8.95
C CYS A 28 11.19 -20.04 -9.51
N PRO A 29 10.88 -21.35 -9.51
CA PRO A 29 11.82 -22.38 -9.94
C PRO A 29 12.12 -22.34 -11.44
N THR A 30 11.22 -21.75 -12.23
CA THR A 30 11.34 -21.62 -13.68
C THR A 30 11.87 -20.25 -14.12
N TYR A 31 12.16 -19.35 -13.18
CA TYR A 31 12.63 -17.99 -13.47
C TYR A 31 11.74 -17.21 -14.46
N ALA A 32 10.43 -17.45 -14.43
CA ALA A 32 9.49 -16.96 -15.44
C ALA A 32 9.18 -15.44 -15.38
N MET A 33 9.75 -14.70 -14.42
CA MET A 33 9.37 -13.31 -14.11
C MET A 33 10.60 -12.44 -13.85
N HIS A 34 10.52 -11.15 -14.18
CA HIS A 34 11.57 -10.16 -13.89
C HIS A 34 10.99 -8.88 -13.28
N LEU A 35 11.80 -8.21 -12.44
CA LEU A 35 11.46 -6.91 -11.84
C LEU A 35 11.61 -5.80 -12.87
N ARG A 36 10.62 -4.91 -12.92
CA ARG A 36 10.67 -3.65 -13.68
C ARG A 36 10.39 -2.50 -12.71
N ALA A 37 11.13 -1.40 -12.89
CA ALA A 37 10.85 -0.18 -12.14
C ALA A 37 9.45 0.34 -12.50
N LYS A 38 8.67 0.71 -11.48
CA LYS A 38 7.41 1.41 -11.71
C LYS A 38 7.70 2.80 -12.26
N SER A 39 6.85 3.28 -13.18
CA SER A 39 6.95 4.64 -13.73
C SER A 39 6.84 5.72 -12.65
N HIS A 40 6.09 5.46 -11.57
CA HIS A 40 5.93 6.37 -10.45
C HIS A 40 6.37 5.72 -9.14
N ALA A 41 7.42 6.26 -8.55
CA ALA A 41 7.85 5.92 -7.20
C ALA A 41 6.96 6.64 -6.19
N GLN A 42 6.21 5.88 -5.40
CA GLN A 42 5.50 6.43 -4.24
C GLN A 42 6.50 6.61 -3.10
N THR A 43 6.76 7.85 -2.70
CA THR A 43 7.64 8.11 -1.56
C THR A 43 6.84 7.98 -0.26
N PRO A 44 7.23 7.09 0.66
CA PRO A 44 6.61 7.05 1.98
C PRO A 44 6.83 8.39 2.71
N PRO A 45 5.89 8.81 3.57
CA PRO A 45 6.08 10.00 4.40
C PRO A 45 7.28 9.78 5.33
N LYS A 46 8.15 10.79 5.45
CA LYS A 46 9.38 10.70 6.26
C LYS A 46 9.15 10.59 7.77
N ASN A 47 7.98 11.04 8.25
CA ASN A 47 7.69 11.18 9.68
C ASN A 47 6.43 10.43 10.08
N ILE A 48 6.48 9.80 11.26
CA ILE A 48 5.36 9.01 11.82
C ILE A 48 4.10 9.84 12.03
N THR A 49 4.21 11.10 12.46
CA THR A 49 3.05 11.98 12.66
C THR A 49 2.27 12.18 11.37
N LYS A 50 2.97 12.37 10.24
CA LYS A 50 2.36 12.54 8.92
C LYS A 50 1.76 11.23 8.41
N LEU A 51 2.41 10.10 8.67
CA LEU A 51 1.87 8.78 8.37
C LEU A 51 0.58 8.50 9.14
N ASN A 52 0.61 8.63 10.46
CA ASN A 52 -0.54 8.36 11.33
C ASN A 52 -1.73 9.27 10.99
N LEU A 53 -1.47 10.56 10.74
CA LEU A 53 -2.51 11.48 10.30
C LEU A 53 -3.12 11.05 8.96
N GLY A 54 -2.27 10.67 7.99
CA GLY A 54 -2.73 10.17 6.68
C GLY A 54 -3.55 8.89 6.79
N LEU A 55 -3.12 7.93 7.62
CA LEU A 55 -3.85 6.70 7.91
C LEU A 55 -5.20 7.00 8.57
N MET A 56 -5.24 7.93 9.52
CA MET A 56 -6.48 8.35 10.18
C MET A 56 -7.46 8.97 9.17
N VAL A 57 -6.98 9.79 8.23
CA VAL A 57 -7.81 10.40 7.19
C VAL A 57 -8.35 9.36 6.19
N HIS A 58 -7.52 8.41 5.74
CA HIS A 58 -7.94 7.39 4.78
C HIS A 58 -8.81 6.30 5.40
N ARG A 59 -8.57 5.92 6.66
CA ARG A 59 -9.35 4.87 7.36
C ARG A 59 -10.66 5.41 7.91
N SER A 60 -10.64 6.57 8.55
CA SER A 60 -11.81 7.14 9.25
C SER A 60 -12.63 8.08 8.34
N GLY A 61 -12.06 8.52 7.21
CA GLY A 61 -12.68 9.47 6.29
C GLY A 61 -12.50 10.92 6.74
N LYS A 62 -12.37 11.83 5.76
CA LYS A 62 -12.12 13.27 5.98
C LYS A 62 -13.11 13.91 6.95
N TRP A 63 -14.38 13.51 6.87
CA TRP A 63 -15.46 14.07 7.67
C TRP A 63 -15.39 13.63 9.14
N ALA A 64 -15.08 12.35 9.39
CA ALA A 64 -14.90 11.85 10.76
C ALA A 64 -13.65 12.46 11.41
N THR A 65 -12.56 12.63 10.64
CA THR A 65 -11.36 13.31 11.15
C THR A 65 -11.61 14.78 11.48
N PHE A 66 -12.36 15.49 10.63
CA PHE A 66 -12.77 16.87 10.89
C PHE A 66 -13.64 16.96 12.15
N LYS A 67 -14.63 16.08 12.29
CA LYS A 67 -15.50 16.00 13.48
C LYS A 67 -14.70 15.70 14.76
N SER A 68 -13.70 14.83 14.68
CA SER A 68 -12.81 14.51 15.80
C SER A 68 -11.99 15.73 16.23
N LEU A 69 -11.43 16.47 15.27
CA LEU A 69 -10.68 17.70 15.52
C LEU A 69 -11.58 18.79 16.14
N LEU A 70 -12.79 18.97 15.58
CA LEU A 70 -13.78 19.92 16.08
C LEU A 70 -14.18 19.57 17.53
N LYS A 71 -14.41 18.29 17.82
CA LYS A 71 -14.72 17.81 19.17
C LYS A 71 -13.60 18.05 20.19
N MET A 72 -12.34 18.07 19.74
CA MET A 72 -11.19 18.38 20.59
C MET A 72 -11.10 19.87 20.93
N ILE A 73 -11.54 20.74 20.01
CA ILE A 73 -11.58 22.20 20.19
C ILE A 73 -12.78 22.62 21.05
N THR A 74 -13.96 22.02 20.85
CA THR A 74 -15.19 22.36 21.59
C THR A 74 -15.23 21.80 23.01
N LYS A 75 -14.23 21.00 23.42
CA LYS A 75 -14.14 20.38 24.76
C LYS A 75 -13.04 21.03 25.63
N ILE A 76 -12.37 22.04 25.11
CA ILE A 76 -11.59 23.06 25.82
C ILE A 76 -12.48 24.28 25.97
#